data_AF-A0AAU3G042-F1
#
_entry.id   AF-A0AAU3G042-F1
#
_cell.length_a   1.000
_cell.length_b   1.000
_cell.length_c   1.000
_cell.angle_alpha   90.00
_cell.angle_beta   90.00
_cell.angle_gamma   90.00
#
_symmetry.space_group_name_H-M   'P 1'
#
loop_
_entity.id
_entity.type
_entity.pdbx_description
1 polymer ?
#
loop_
_entity_poly.entity_id
_entity_poly.type
_entity_poly.pdbx_seq_one_letter_code
_entity_poly.pdbx_strand_id
1 'polypeptide(L)'
;MSNCWYWGSSIARSIRNPAHVDRALQAGVTWQQVATATGQDEQDARRDYQVWADDRHDLHQDYPGTTSGMTDEQHAQASARAAAP
;
A
#
# COMPACT_ATOMS: atom_id res chain seq x y z
N MET A 1 23.31 -25.81 12.77
CA MET A 1 23.46 -24.81 11.70
C MET A 1 22.09 -24.60 11.07
N SER A 2 21.43 -23.52 11.47
CA SER A 2 20.03 -23.20 11.16
C SER A 2 19.89 -22.57 9.78
N ASN A 3 19.05 -23.15 8.91
CA ASN A 3 18.64 -22.52 7.65
C ASN A 3 17.26 -21.87 7.84
N CYS A 4 17.25 -20.61 8.29
CA CYS A 4 16.03 -19.82 8.54
C CYS A 4 15.77 -18.71 7.51
N TRP A 5 16.30 -18.81 6.29
CA TRP A 5 16.35 -17.67 5.35
C TRP A 5 15.51 -17.79 4.08
N TYR A 6 14.57 -18.73 3.98
CA TYR A 6 13.80 -18.89 2.73
C TYR A 6 12.29 -18.62 2.83
N TRP A 7 11.78 -18.36 4.04
CA TRP A 7 10.35 -18.07 4.27
C TRP A 7 10.06 -16.60 4.62
N GLY A 8 11.08 -15.77 4.85
CA GLY A 8 10.91 -14.34 5.14
C GLY A 8 10.58 -13.50 3.90
N SER A 9 11.10 -13.86 2.73
CA SER A 9 11.01 -13.04 1.52
C SER A 9 9.63 -13.07 0.83
N SER A 10 8.85 -14.15 0.99
CA SER A 10 7.52 -14.28 0.37
C SER A 10 6.40 -13.62 1.18
N ILE A 11 6.52 -13.61 2.51
CA ILE A 11 5.58 -12.89 3.38
C ILE A 11 5.85 -11.37 3.31
N ALA A 12 7.12 -10.97 3.27
CA ALA A 12 7.51 -9.59 3.01
C ALA A 12 6.97 -9.06 1.67
N ARG A 13 6.74 -9.91 0.66
CA ARG A 13 6.12 -9.49 -0.61
C ARG A 13 4.58 -9.48 -0.58
N SER A 14 3.95 -10.30 0.27
CA SER A 14 2.48 -10.37 0.40
C SER A 14 1.87 -9.30 1.32
N ILE A 15 2.60 -8.85 2.34
CA ILE A 15 2.15 -7.75 3.23
C ILE A 15 2.58 -6.38 2.67
N ARG A 16 3.66 -6.34 1.88
CA ARG A 16 4.10 -5.18 1.09
C ARG A 16 3.38 -5.08 -0.26
N ASN A 17 2.20 -5.66 -0.36
CA ASN A 17 1.27 -5.37 -1.45
C ASN A 17 0.41 -4.19 -0.98
N PRO A 18 0.63 -2.97 -1.49
CA PRO A 18 -0.06 -1.79 -0.96
C PRO A 18 -1.58 -1.84 -1.18
N ALA A 19 -2.08 -2.73 -2.05
CA ALA A 19 -3.50 -3.04 -2.15
C ALA A 19 -4.08 -3.70 -0.88
N HIS A 20 -3.27 -4.44 -0.12
CA HIS A 20 -3.67 -4.97 1.19
C HIS A 20 -3.63 -3.88 2.27
N VAL A 21 -2.68 -2.96 2.18
CA VAL A 21 -2.64 -1.77 3.04
C VAL A 21 -3.90 -0.93 2.82
N ASP A 22 -4.30 -0.68 1.57
CA ASP A 22 -5.54 0.06 1.25
C ASP A 22 -6.79 -0.59 1.87
N ARG A 23 -6.93 -1.92 1.73
CA ARG A 23 -8.03 -2.66 2.36
C ARG A 23 -7.99 -2.61 3.88
N ALA A 24 -6.80 -2.69 4.48
CA ALA A 24 -6.63 -2.62 5.93
C ALA A 24 -7.02 -1.22 6.46
N LEU A 25 -6.58 -0.16 5.79
CA LEU A 25 -6.96 1.22 6.12
C LEU A 25 -8.47 1.43 5.99
N GLN A 26 -9.10 0.88 4.95
CA GLN A 26 -10.56 0.90 4.80
C GLN A 26 -11.29 0.13 5.91
N ALA A 27 -10.66 -0.91 6.46
CA ALA A 27 -11.15 -1.66 7.62
C ALA A 27 -10.86 -0.95 8.96
N GLY A 28 -10.26 0.23 8.95
CA GLY A 28 -9.97 1.03 10.15
C GLY A 28 -8.63 0.71 10.83
N VAL A 29 -7.74 -0.04 10.17
CA VAL A 29 -6.36 -0.23 10.65
C VAL A 29 -5.64 1.11 10.58
N THR A 30 -4.86 1.42 11.62
CA THR A 30 -4.08 2.66 11.71
C THR A 30 -2.72 2.53 11.03
N TRP A 31 -2.11 3.66 10.66
CA TRP A 31 -0.75 3.68 10.13
C TRP A 31 0.27 3.07 11.08
N GLN A 32 0.12 3.27 12.39
CA GLN A 32 0.97 2.65 13.40
C GLN A 32 0.94 1.12 13.35
N GLN A 33 -0.25 0.55 13.16
CA GLN A 33 -0.43 -0.91 13.03
C GLN A 33 0.16 -1.43 11.72
N VAL A 34 -0.02 -0.68 10.62
CA VAL A 34 0.61 -1.00 9.32
C VAL A 34 2.12 -1.00 9.46
N ALA A 35 2.70 0.08 10.00
CA ALA A 35 4.13 0.26 10.23
C ALA A 35 4.71 -0.88 11.10
N THR A 36 4.03 -1.21 12.20
CA THR A 36 4.41 -2.33 13.07
C THR A 36 4.39 -3.67 12.31
N ALA A 37 3.37 -3.90 11.48
CA ALA A 37 3.23 -5.15 10.72
C ALA A 37 4.24 -5.26 9.56
N THR A 38 4.68 -4.14 9.00
CA THR A 38 5.68 -4.10 7.93
C THR A 38 7.11 -3.94 8.42
N GLY A 39 7.31 -3.66 9.72
CA GLY A 39 8.62 -3.37 10.30
C GLY A 39 9.21 -2.05 9.79
N GLN A 40 8.35 -1.11 9.39
CA GLN A 40 8.71 0.21 8.90
C GLN A 40 8.31 1.29 9.91
N ASP A 41 8.83 2.49 9.74
CA ASP A 41 8.26 3.68 10.37
C ASP A 41 6.97 4.10 9.65
N GLU A 42 6.07 4.78 10.37
CA GLU A 42 4.80 5.22 9.79
C GLU A 42 4.96 6.12 8.57
N GLN A 43 5.98 6.99 8.58
CA GLN A 43 6.26 7.90 7.47
C GLN A 43 6.64 7.12 6.21
N ASP A 44 7.46 6.07 6.35
CA ASP A 44 7.87 5.22 5.23
C ASP A 44 6.68 4.40 4.72
N ALA A 45 5.84 3.86 5.61
CA ALA A 45 4.64 3.13 5.23
C ALA A 45 3.65 4.02 4.46
N ARG A 46 3.44 5.27 4.89
CA ARG A 46 2.59 6.25 4.19
C ARG A 46 3.17 6.62 2.83
N ARG A 47 4.49 6.82 2.75
CA ARG A 47 5.17 7.15 1.50
C ARG A 47 5.07 6.02 0.48
N ASP A 48 5.33 4.78 0.89
CA ASP A 48 5.22 3.61 0.03
C ASP A 48 3.78 3.42 -0.49
N TYR A 49 2.80 3.69 0.36
CA TYR A 49 1.40 3.67 -0.04
C TYR A 49 1.04 4.79 -1.02
N GLN A 50 1.54 6.01 -0.81
CA GLN A 50 1.32 7.12 -1.75
C GLN A 50 1.90 6.81 -3.13
N VAL A 51 3.14 6.32 -3.18
CA VAL A 51 3.78 5.92 -4.46
C VAL A 51 2.94 4.89 -5.19
N TRP A 52 2.39 3.90 -4.48
CA TRP A 52 1.48 2.95 -5.09
C TRP A 52 0.18 3.59 -5.58
N ALA A 53 -0.42 4.50 -4.82
CA ALA A 53 -1.63 5.18 -5.25
C ALA A 53 -1.38 5.94 -6.56
N ASP A 54 -0.25 6.64 -6.65
CA ASP A 54 0.20 7.35 -7.85
C ASP A 54 0.40 6.37 -9.03
N ASP A 55 1.14 5.27 -8.83
CA ASP A 55 1.34 4.23 -9.88
C ASP A 55 0.00 3.65 -10.39
N ARG A 56 -1.00 3.52 -9.51
CA ARG A 56 -2.34 3.03 -9.89
C ARG A 56 -3.15 4.07 -10.64
N HIS A 57 -2.97 5.34 -10.32
CA HIS A 57 -3.59 6.45 -11.02
C HIS A 57 -3.00 6.61 -12.41
N ASP A 58 -1.66 6.60 -12.53
CA ASP A 58 -0.95 6.63 -13.81
C ASP A 58 -1.36 5.46 -14.71
N LEU A 59 -1.45 4.24 -14.16
CA LEU A 59 -1.93 3.08 -14.91
C LEU A 59 -3.36 3.26 -15.45
N HIS A 60 -4.25 3.92 -14.72
CA HIS A 60 -5.60 4.21 -15.20
C HIS A 60 -5.60 5.26 -16.32
N GLN A 61 -4.69 6.25 -16.26
CA GLN A 61 -4.51 7.25 -17.31
C GLN A 61 -3.90 6.67 -18.59
N ASP A 62 -2.93 5.75 -18.45
CA ASP A 62 -2.27 5.08 -19.58
C ASP A 62 -3.22 4.11 -20.31
N TYR A 63 -4.20 3.54 -19.60
CA TYR A 63 -5.14 2.56 -20.14
C TYR A 63 -6.61 2.97 -19.89
N PRO A 64 -7.07 4.08 -20.49
CA PRO A 64 -8.40 4.62 -20.24
C PRO A 64 -9.49 3.67 -20.75
N GLY A 65 -10.57 3.53 -19.98
CA GLY A 65 -11.69 2.64 -20.30
C GLY A 65 -11.48 1.18 -19.88
N THR A 66 -10.35 0.85 -19.25
CA THR A 66 -10.16 -0.43 -18.56
C THR A 66 -10.60 -0.33 -17.10
N THR A 67 -10.91 -1.47 -16.48
CA THR A 67 -11.19 -1.54 -15.03
C THR A 67 -9.90 -1.60 -14.18
N SER A 68 -8.75 -1.33 -14.79
CA SER A 68 -7.43 -1.41 -14.17
C SER A 68 -7.01 -0.03 -13.65
N GLY A 69 -6.27 -0.01 -12.54
CA GLY A 69 -5.77 1.21 -11.92
C GLY A 69 -6.70 1.80 -10.86
N MET A 70 -6.66 3.12 -10.70
CA MET A 70 -7.38 3.92 -9.73
C MET A 70 -7.91 5.18 -10.41
N THR A 71 -9.20 5.49 -10.26
CA THR A 71 -9.79 6.73 -10.82
C THR A 71 -9.28 7.95 -10.07
N ASP A 72 -9.47 9.16 -10.63
CA ASP A 72 -9.13 10.43 -9.96
C ASP A 72 -9.75 10.53 -8.55
N GLU A 73 -11.02 10.12 -8.40
CA GLU A 73 -11.71 10.14 -7.11
C GLU A 73 -11.09 9.14 -6.12
N GLN A 74 -10.78 7.93 -6.58
CA GLN A 74 -10.16 6.91 -5.74
C GLN A 74 -8.73 7.33 -5.32
N HIS A 75 -7.99 7.99 -6.22
CA HIS A 75 -6.65 8.52 -5.94
C HIS A 75 -6.67 9.64 -4.92
N ALA A 76 -7.63 10.56 -5.03
CA ALA A 76 -7.84 11.61 -4.03
C ALA A 76 -8.17 11.00 -2.65
N GLN A 77 -9.00 9.96 -2.60
CA GLN A 77 -9.31 9.25 -1.35
C GLN A 77 -8.09 8.53 -0.77
N ALA A 78 -7.29 7.85 -1.60
CA ALA A 78 -6.06 7.22 -1.17
C ALA A 78 -5.08 8.26 -0.61
N SER A 79 -4.86 9.37 -1.33
CA SER A 79 -3.99 10.46 -0.88
C SER A 79 -4.45 11.06 0.45
N ALA A 80 -5.77 11.21 0.66
CA ALA A 80 -6.31 11.66 1.94
C ALA A 80 -6.03 10.66 3.08
N ARG A 81 -6.08 9.35 2.82
CA ARG A 81 -5.71 8.32 3.80
C ARG A 81 -4.21 8.36 4.12
N ALA A 82 -3.36 8.57 3.12
CA ALA A 82 -1.91 8.70 3.30
C ALA A 82 -1.54 9.89 4.21
N ALA A 83 -2.28 10.98 4.10
CA ALA A 83 -2.10 12.19 4.91
C ALA A 83 -2.76 12.13 6.29
N ALA A 84 -3.63 11.13 6.55
CA ALA A 84 -4.33 11.00 7.82
C ALA A 84 -3.35 10.74 8.97
N PRO A 85 -3.58 11.32 10.17
CA PRO A 85 -2.68 11.20 11.31
C PRO A 85 -2.54 9.77 11.82
#